data_AF-A0A6P9AWI7-F1
#
_entry.id   AF-A0A6P9AWI7-F1
#
_cell.length_a   1.000
_cell.length_b   1.000
_cell.length_c   1.000
_cell.angle_alpha   90.00
_cell.angle_beta   90.00
_cell.angle_gamma   90.00
#
_symmetry.space_group_name_H-M   'P 1'
#
loop_
_entity.id
_entity.type
_entity.pdbx_description
1 polymer ?
#
loop_
_entity_poly.entity_id
_entity_poly.type
_entity_poly.pdbx_seq_one_letter_code
_entity_poly.pdbx_strand_id
1 'polypeptide(L)'
;MEMRKRVTLELRGKMPAEVKELVLDNCRSDDGKISGLSSDFENLEHLSMINVGLLSISNLPKLNKLRKLELCDNRISGGLEVLVEKTPNLTQLNLSANKIREISTLEPLKKLPRLRILDLFICEVTKLLNYRESIFTLLPQLIYLDDFDASNISNLDLEADGLDDEYDENGDEDEEEDEESDDEDDLDGEDDKNGRDDESQILCLKRVVQARKKFVSIRKNI
;
A
#
# COMPACT_ATOMS: atom_id res chain seq x y z
N MET A 1 15.04 -12.28 2.40
CA MET A 1 14.98 -13.40 1.43
C MET A 1 14.74 -12.85 0.04
N GLU A 2 15.41 -13.35 -1.01
CA GLU A 2 15.21 -12.89 -2.39
C GLU A 2 13.85 -13.29 -2.97
N MET A 3 13.28 -12.45 -3.82
CA MET A 3 11.96 -12.66 -4.45
C MET A 3 11.86 -13.98 -5.22
N ARG A 4 12.86 -14.33 -6.04
CA ARG A 4 12.88 -15.61 -6.78
C ARG A 4 12.75 -16.81 -5.84
N LYS A 5 13.50 -16.80 -4.73
CA LYS A 5 13.44 -17.86 -3.72
C LYS A 5 12.07 -17.90 -3.04
N ARG A 6 11.49 -16.73 -2.76
CA ARG A 6 10.15 -16.64 -2.17
C ARG A 6 9.08 -17.24 -3.08
N VAL A 7 9.12 -16.96 -4.38
CA VAL A 7 8.19 -17.56 -5.36
C VAL A 7 8.26 -19.08 -5.31
N THR A 8 9.45 -19.68 -5.36
CA THR A 8 9.62 -21.14 -5.28
C THR A 8 9.03 -21.73 -4.00
N LEU A 9 9.19 -21.06 -2.85
CA LEU A 9 8.63 -21.51 -1.58
C LEU A 9 7.11 -21.46 -1.55
N GLU A 10 6.50 -20.39 -2.08
CA GLU A 10 5.05 -20.23 -2.10
C GLU A 10 4.35 -21.19 -3.07
N LEU A 11 5.05 -21.66 -4.12
CA LEU A 11 4.52 -22.69 -5.01
C LEU A 11 4.28 -24.02 -4.27
N ARG A 12 5.06 -24.35 -3.23
CA ARG A 12 4.94 -25.60 -2.45
C ARG A 12 4.86 -26.87 -3.32
N GLY A 13 5.61 -26.88 -4.44
CA GLY A 13 5.61 -27.98 -5.41
C GLY A 13 4.45 -28.01 -6.40
N LYS A 14 3.51 -27.07 -6.32
CA LYS A 14 2.46 -26.89 -7.34
C LYS A 14 3.02 -26.27 -8.61
N MET A 15 2.34 -26.50 -9.73
CA MET A 15 2.65 -25.79 -10.97
C MET A 15 2.18 -24.32 -10.87
N PRO A 16 2.88 -23.36 -11.48
CA PRO A 16 2.46 -21.95 -11.51
C PRO A 16 1.01 -21.75 -11.99
N ALA A 17 0.56 -22.56 -12.95
CA ALA A 17 -0.79 -22.53 -13.50
C ALA A 17 -1.88 -22.95 -12.48
N GLU A 18 -1.55 -23.64 -11.39
CA GLU A 18 -2.52 -24.04 -10.36
C GLU A 18 -2.72 -22.98 -9.27
N VAL A 19 -1.86 -21.95 -9.27
CA VAL A 19 -1.84 -20.92 -8.23
C VAL A 19 -2.79 -19.78 -8.57
N LYS A 20 -3.74 -19.52 -7.67
CA LYS A 20 -4.68 -18.39 -7.75
C LYS A 20 -4.27 -17.17 -6.93
N GLU A 21 -3.48 -17.40 -5.90
CA GLU A 21 -3.03 -16.35 -4.98
C GLU A 21 -1.56 -16.55 -4.67
N LEU A 22 -0.80 -15.46 -4.73
CA LEU A 22 0.63 -15.46 -4.46
C LEU A 22 0.99 -14.25 -3.60
N VAL A 23 1.56 -14.52 -2.43
CA VAL A 23 1.97 -13.50 -1.46
C VAL A 23 3.49 -13.49 -1.34
N LEU A 24 4.11 -12.43 -1.80
CA LEU A 24 5.57 -12.24 -1.84
C LEU A 24 6.04 -11.14 -0.87
N ASP A 25 5.21 -10.77 0.10
CA ASP A 25 5.47 -9.69 1.04
C ASP A 25 6.79 -9.87 1.80
N ASN A 26 7.45 -8.74 2.09
CA ASN A 26 8.69 -8.65 2.86
C ASN A 26 9.87 -9.46 2.26
N CYS A 27 9.80 -9.82 0.98
CA CYS A 27 10.95 -10.32 0.24
C CYS A 27 11.79 -9.17 -0.34
N ARG A 28 12.96 -9.48 -0.88
CA ARG A 28 13.84 -8.49 -1.54
C ARG A 28 13.71 -8.63 -3.05
N SER A 29 13.27 -7.57 -3.71
CA SER A 29 13.31 -7.43 -5.17
C SER A 29 14.74 -7.39 -5.70
N ASP A 30 14.90 -7.67 -6.99
CA ASP A 30 16.20 -7.66 -7.67
C ASP A 30 16.40 -6.29 -8.31
N ASP A 31 17.24 -5.44 -7.71
CA ASP A 31 17.48 -4.06 -8.18
C ASP A 31 16.18 -3.24 -8.32
N GLY A 32 15.26 -3.41 -7.37
CA GLY A 32 13.96 -2.72 -7.41
C GLY A 32 12.99 -3.24 -8.47
N LYS A 33 13.26 -4.41 -9.08
CA LYS A 33 12.44 -5.00 -10.14
C LYS A 33 11.87 -6.36 -9.73
N ILE A 34 10.74 -6.69 -10.33
CA ILE A 34 10.08 -7.98 -10.20
C ILE A 34 10.98 -9.07 -10.79
N SER A 35 11.14 -10.19 -10.07
CA SER A 35 11.91 -11.35 -10.51
C SER A 35 11.25 -12.66 -10.09
N GLY A 36 11.41 -13.71 -10.90
CA GLY A 36 10.86 -15.03 -10.61
C GLY A 36 9.39 -15.23 -10.99
N LEU A 37 8.71 -14.19 -11.50
CA LEU A 37 7.38 -14.31 -12.10
C LEU A 37 7.49 -14.47 -13.62
N SER A 38 6.60 -15.28 -14.19
CA SER A 38 6.46 -15.53 -15.62
C SER A 38 4.99 -15.48 -16.05
N SER A 39 4.71 -15.64 -17.34
CA SER A 39 3.33 -15.76 -17.85
C SER A 39 2.66 -17.09 -17.51
N ASP A 40 3.37 -18.06 -16.90
CA ASP A 40 2.85 -19.40 -16.58
C ASP A 40 1.85 -19.36 -15.41
N PHE A 41 1.78 -18.24 -14.69
CA PHE A 41 0.80 -17.96 -13.65
C PHE A 41 -0.58 -17.59 -14.24
N GLU A 42 -1.08 -18.41 -15.16
CA GLU A 42 -2.26 -18.13 -15.99
C GLU A 42 -3.55 -17.98 -15.18
N ASN A 43 -3.62 -18.63 -14.01
CA ASN A 43 -4.77 -18.64 -13.11
C ASN A 43 -4.62 -17.71 -11.90
N LEU A 44 -3.57 -16.90 -11.86
CA LEU A 44 -3.33 -15.99 -10.75
C LEU A 44 -4.37 -14.86 -10.75
N GLU A 45 -5.10 -14.75 -9.65
CA GLU A 45 -6.17 -13.77 -9.44
C GLU A 45 -5.77 -12.69 -8.41
N HIS A 46 -4.90 -13.04 -7.46
CA HIS A 46 -4.36 -12.14 -6.43
C HIS A 46 -2.83 -12.24 -6.36
N LEU A 47 -2.15 -11.09 -6.47
CA LEU A 47 -0.72 -10.95 -6.26
C LEU A 47 -0.45 -9.87 -5.21
N SER A 48 0.31 -10.23 -4.18
CA SER A 48 0.79 -9.30 -3.16
C SER A 48 2.31 -9.21 -3.15
N MET A 49 2.82 -7.99 -3.22
CA MET A 49 4.25 -7.65 -3.20
C MET A 49 4.48 -6.44 -2.29
N ILE A 50 4.02 -6.53 -1.06
CA ILE A 50 4.11 -5.44 -0.07
C ILE A 50 5.51 -5.39 0.54
N ASN A 51 6.09 -4.18 0.65
CA ASN A 51 7.41 -3.98 1.25
C ASN A 51 8.48 -4.89 0.65
N VAL A 52 8.61 -4.87 -0.68
CA VAL A 52 9.64 -5.64 -1.38
C VAL A 52 10.70 -4.77 -2.05
N GLY A 53 10.61 -3.45 -1.86
CA GLY A 53 11.56 -2.47 -2.36
C GLY A 53 11.48 -2.20 -3.86
N LEU A 54 10.31 -2.39 -4.49
CA LEU A 54 10.14 -2.11 -5.92
C LEU A 54 10.32 -0.63 -6.23
N LEU A 55 11.11 -0.34 -7.26
CA LEU A 55 11.22 0.97 -7.92
C LEU A 55 10.32 1.03 -9.16
N SER A 56 10.07 -0.13 -9.80
CA SER A 56 9.32 -0.22 -11.05
C SER A 56 8.59 -1.56 -11.16
N ILE A 57 7.49 -1.55 -11.93
CA ILE A 57 6.70 -2.73 -12.30
C ILE A 57 6.93 -3.18 -13.74
N SER A 58 7.96 -2.66 -14.44
CA SER A 58 8.24 -2.96 -15.85
C SER A 58 8.37 -4.45 -16.18
N ASN A 59 8.82 -5.25 -15.22
CA ASN A 59 9.03 -6.68 -15.37
C ASN A 59 7.79 -7.52 -15.02
N LEU A 60 6.62 -6.90 -14.84
CA LEU A 60 5.39 -7.63 -14.59
C LEU A 60 5.04 -8.49 -15.83
N PRO A 61 4.91 -9.83 -15.68
CA PRO A 61 4.50 -10.68 -16.78
C PRO A 61 3.02 -10.46 -17.11
N LYS A 62 2.58 -11.00 -18.25
CA LYS A 62 1.16 -10.94 -18.62
C LYS A 62 0.36 -11.89 -17.72
N LEU A 63 -0.52 -11.34 -16.90
CA LEU A 63 -1.36 -12.04 -15.92
C LEU A 63 -2.84 -11.75 -16.22
N ASN A 64 -3.38 -12.46 -17.20
CA ASN A 64 -4.71 -12.16 -17.75
C ASN A 64 -5.84 -12.32 -16.73
N LYS A 65 -5.71 -13.19 -15.72
CA LYS A 65 -6.76 -13.42 -14.71
C LYS A 65 -6.56 -12.59 -13.45
N LEU A 66 -5.51 -11.77 -13.36
CA LEU A 66 -5.22 -10.98 -12.18
C LEU A 66 -6.33 -9.94 -11.96
N ARG A 67 -6.93 -9.97 -10.77
CA ARG A 67 -8.01 -9.07 -10.35
C ARG A 67 -7.56 -8.12 -9.26
N LYS A 68 -6.62 -8.55 -8.43
CA LYS A 68 -6.11 -7.80 -7.28
C LYS A 68 -4.59 -7.75 -7.27
N LEU A 69 -4.04 -6.54 -7.20
CA LEU A 69 -2.61 -6.30 -7.11
C LEU A 69 -2.29 -5.37 -5.94
N GLU A 70 -1.52 -5.86 -4.99
CA GLU A 70 -1.07 -5.14 -3.80
C GLU A 70 0.40 -4.76 -3.93
N LEU A 71 0.69 -3.46 -4.01
CA LEU A 71 2.03 -2.89 -4.14
C LEU A 71 2.34 -1.89 -3.02
N CYS A 72 1.61 -1.99 -1.91
CA CYS A 72 1.79 -1.11 -0.76
C CYS A 72 3.26 -1.11 -0.28
N ASP A 73 3.70 0.04 0.22
CA ASP A 73 5.03 0.21 0.85
C ASP A 73 6.16 -0.18 -0.12
N ASN A 74 6.16 0.45 -1.29
CA ASN A 74 7.25 0.35 -2.26
C ASN A 74 7.69 1.77 -2.65
N ARG A 75 8.51 1.91 -3.68
CA ARG A 75 9.08 3.19 -4.12
C ARG A 75 8.75 3.47 -5.58
N ILE A 76 7.60 2.98 -6.05
CA ILE A 76 7.14 3.17 -7.43
C ILE A 76 6.72 4.63 -7.61
N SER A 77 7.21 5.27 -8.68
CA SER A 77 6.89 6.67 -8.99
C SER A 77 6.23 6.86 -10.36
N GLY A 78 5.96 5.77 -11.10
CA GLY A 78 5.37 5.81 -12.44
C GLY A 78 5.44 4.47 -13.17
N GLY A 79 5.39 4.49 -14.51
CA GLY A 79 5.43 3.29 -15.34
C GLY A 79 4.15 2.45 -15.29
N LEU A 80 3.02 3.09 -14.97
CA LEU A 80 1.73 2.41 -14.76
C LEU A 80 1.08 1.92 -16.07
N GLU A 81 1.55 2.38 -17.22
CA GLU A 81 1.16 1.91 -18.55
C GLU A 81 1.37 0.40 -18.73
N VAL A 82 2.33 -0.19 -18.01
CA VAL A 82 2.59 -1.63 -18.01
C VAL A 82 1.35 -2.42 -17.55
N LEU A 83 0.57 -1.89 -16.60
CA LEU A 83 -0.63 -2.56 -16.10
C LEU A 83 -1.69 -2.73 -17.19
N VAL A 84 -1.77 -1.81 -18.14
CA VAL A 84 -2.73 -1.84 -19.24
C VAL A 84 -2.49 -3.06 -20.13
N GLU A 85 -1.22 -3.36 -20.43
CA GLU A 85 -0.86 -4.48 -21.29
C GLU A 85 -0.82 -5.82 -20.55
N LYS A 86 -0.38 -5.81 -19.29
CA LYS A 86 -0.06 -7.01 -18.52
C LYS A 86 -1.23 -7.52 -17.69
N THR A 87 -2.12 -6.65 -17.23
CA THR A 87 -3.22 -6.99 -16.30
C THR A 87 -4.55 -6.40 -16.77
N PRO A 88 -5.07 -6.79 -17.95
CA PRO A 88 -6.25 -6.15 -18.55
C PRO A 88 -7.54 -6.35 -17.75
N ASN A 89 -7.57 -7.33 -16.84
CA ASN A 89 -8.72 -7.66 -16.00
C ASN A 89 -8.59 -7.18 -14.55
N LEU A 90 -7.60 -6.33 -14.27
CA LEU A 90 -7.38 -5.79 -12.93
C LEU A 90 -8.60 -4.99 -12.48
N THR A 91 -9.06 -5.28 -11.27
CA THR A 91 -10.21 -4.63 -10.64
C THR A 91 -9.82 -3.79 -9.43
N GLN A 92 -8.73 -4.17 -8.77
CA GLN A 92 -8.28 -3.56 -7.52
C GLN A 92 -6.76 -3.39 -7.55
N LEU A 93 -6.32 -2.17 -7.27
CA LEU A 93 -4.91 -1.79 -7.26
C LEU A 93 -4.62 -0.98 -6.00
N ASN A 94 -3.68 -1.45 -5.20
CA ASN A 94 -3.19 -0.71 -4.05
C ASN A 94 -1.77 -0.22 -4.31
N LEU A 95 -1.61 1.09 -4.39
CA LEU A 95 -0.35 1.81 -4.55
C LEU A 95 -0.01 2.65 -3.30
N SER A 96 -0.66 2.41 -2.17
CA SER A 96 -0.41 3.14 -0.93
C SER A 96 1.08 3.12 -0.54
N ALA A 97 1.54 4.20 0.09
CA ALA A 97 2.93 4.36 0.51
C ALA A 97 3.95 4.16 -0.64
N ASN A 98 3.62 4.62 -1.86
CA ASN A 98 4.56 4.75 -2.97
C ASN A 98 4.93 6.22 -3.23
N LYS A 99 5.71 6.49 -4.27
CA LYS A 99 6.22 7.83 -4.64
C LYS A 99 5.42 8.45 -5.79
N ILE A 100 4.10 8.28 -5.78
CA ILE A 100 3.20 8.91 -6.75
C ILE A 100 2.97 10.36 -6.31
N ARG A 101 3.43 11.31 -7.13
CA ARG A 101 3.41 12.75 -6.80
C ARG A 101 2.32 13.51 -7.53
N GLU A 102 2.06 13.14 -8.78
CA GLU A 102 1.23 13.90 -9.69
C GLU A 102 0.07 13.05 -10.20
N ILE A 103 -1.07 13.69 -10.42
CA ILE A 103 -2.26 13.06 -11.02
C ILE A 103 -1.96 12.53 -12.43
N SER A 104 -1.10 13.23 -13.18
CA SER A 104 -0.63 12.85 -14.54
C SER A 104 -0.04 11.43 -14.57
N THR A 105 0.62 11.00 -13.50
CA THR A 105 1.24 9.67 -13.39
C THR A 105 0.19 8.55 -13.43
N LEU A 106 -1.06 8.85 -13.07
CA LEU A 106 -2.18 7.92 -13.01
C LEU A 106 -2.97 7.85 -14.31
N GLU A 107 -2.72 8.73 -15.28
CA GLU A 107 -3.42 8.76 -16.57
C GLU A 107 -3.48 7.41 -17.30
N PRO A 108 -2.42 6.57 -17.31
CA PRO A 108 -2.49 5.28 -17.98
C PRO A 108 -3.57 4.36 -17.42
N LEU A 109 -3.94 4.50 -16.14
CA LEU A 109 -4.96 3.67 -15.48
C LEU A 109 -6.37 3.87 -16.08
N LYS A 110 -6.61 4.98 -16.79
CA LYS A 110 -7.86 5.21 -17.54
C LYS A 110 -8.13 4.10 -18.57
N LYS A 111 -7.08 3.45 -19.07
CA LYS A 111 -7.17 2.36 -20.05
C LYS A 111 -7.46 1.00 -19.41
N LEU A 112 -7.63 0.92 -18.09
CA LEU A 112 -8.08 -0.28 -17.38
C LEU A 112 -9.61 -0.24 -17.17
N PRO A 113 -10.42 -0.83 -18.07
CA PRO A 113 -11.87 -0.66 -18.06
C PRO A 113 -12.56 -1.32 -16.86
N ARG A 114 -11.87 -2.27 -16.20
CA ARG A 114 -12.38 -3.05 -15.08
C ARG A 114 -11.87 -2.57 -13.73
N LEU A 115 -10.98 -1.57 -13.68
CA LEU A 115 -10.49 -1.01 -12.42
C LEU A 115 -11.68 -0.35 -11.70
N ARG A 116 -11.87 -0.70 -10.43
CA ARG A 116 -12.98 -0.21 -9.58
C ARG A 116 -12.48 0.36 -8.25
N ILE A 117 -11.37 -0.18 -7.74
CA ILE A 117 -10.81 0.21 -6.44
C ILE A 117 -9.35 0.59 -6.64
N LEU A 118 -9.02 1.79 -6.17
CA LEU A 118 -7.66 2.33 -6.18
C LEU A 118 -7.34 2.90 -4.80
N ASP A 119 -6.22 2.47 -4.23
CA ASP A 119 -5.70 3.03 -2.98
C ASP A 119 -4.36 3.72 -3.24
N LEU A 120 -4.25 4.96 -2.79
CA LEU A 120 -3.12 5.87 -2.95
C LEU A 120 -2.71 6.54 -1.64
N PHE A 121 -3.30 6.14 -0.50
CA PHE A 121 -2.92 6.60 0.84
C PHE A 121 -1.40 6.74 1.00
N ILE A 122 -0.97 7.82 1.66
CA ILE A 122 0.45 8.11 1.96
C ILE A 122 1.30 8.38 0.69
N CYS A 123 0.70 8.44 -0.50
CA CYS A 123 1.37 9.03 -1.67
C CYS A 123 1.32 10.56 -1.61
N GLU A 124 2.33 11.23 -2.17
CA GLU A 124 2.39 12.69 -2.20
C GLU A 124 1.21 13.32 -2.95
N VAL A 125 0.65 12.63 -3.96
CA VAL A 125 -0.54 13.06 -4.72
C VAL A 125 -1.77 13.32 -3.85
N THR A 126 -1.88 12.66 -2.69
CA THR A 126 -3.02 12.83 -1.76
C THR A 126 -3.05 14.20 -1.09
N LYS A 127 -1.94 14.94 -1.12
CA LYS A 127 -1.81 16.30 -0.56
C LYS A 127 -2.25 17.39 -1.52
N LEU A 128 -2.60 17.04 -2.77
CA LEU A 128 -3.06 18.00 -3.75
C LEU A 128 -4.47 18.50 -3.42
N LEU A 129 -4.71 19.78 -3.69
CA LEU A 129 -6.05 20.34 -3.62
C LEU A 129 -6.97 19.63 -4.62
N ASN A 130 -8.22 19.37 -4.23
CA ASN A 130 -9.22 18.65 -5.03
C ASN A 130 -8.72 17.28 -5.52
N TYR A 131 -7.85 16.62 -4.76
CA TYR A 131 -7.26 15.33 -5.10
C TYR A 131 -8.32 14.31 -5.53
N ARG A 132 -9.35 14.07 -4.70
CA ARG A 132 -10.37 13.05 -4.98
C ARG A 132 -11.18 13.39 -6.22
N GLU A 133 -11.69 14.62 -6.32
CA GLU A 133 -12.46 15.08 -7.47
C GLU A 133 -11.66 14.93 -8.78
N SER A 134 -10.38 15.30 -8.75
CA SER A 134 -9.48 15.19 -9.90
C SER A 134 -9.24 13.73 -10.30
N ILE A 135 -9.08 12.82 -9.34
CA ILE A 135 -8.93 11.39 -9.62
C ILE A 135 -10.20 10.79 -10.19
N PHE A 136 -11.37 11.07 -9.61
CA PHE A 136 -12.65 10.55 -10.13
C PHE A 136 -12.99 11.14 -11.52
N THR A 137 -12.60 12.39 -11.78
CA THR A 137 -12.70 13.00 -13.12
C THR A 137 -11.78 12.31 -14.13
N LEU A 138 -10.55 11.98 -13.72
CA LEU A 138 -9.59 11.28 -14.58
C LEU A 138 -9.99 9.81 -14.82
N LEU A 139 -10.46 9.14 -13.78
CA LEU A 139 -10.75 7.71 -13.72
C LEU A 139 -12.25 7.47 -13.36
N PRO A 140 -13.18 7.81 -14.27
CA PRO A 140 -14.62 7.73 -13.99
C PRO A 140 -15.14 6.29 -13.81
N GLN A 141 -14.32 5.29 -14.12
CA GLN A 141 -14.66 3.88 -13.89
C GLN A 141 -14.44 3.42 -12.44
N LEU A 142 -13.78 4.22 -11.59
CA LEU A 142 -13.59 3.90 -10.18
C LEU A 142 -14.92 4.01 -9.42
N ILE A 143 -15.09 3.10 -8.46
CA ILE A 143 -16.18 3.14 -7.48
C ILE A 143 -15.63 3.63 -6.14
N TYR A 144 -14.43 3.15 -5.78
CA TYR A 144 -13.77 3.49 -4.53
C TYR A 144 -12.36 4.05 -4.78
N LEU A 145 -12.05 5.12 -4.05
CA LEU A 145 -10.73 5.72 -3.95
C LEU A 145 -10.39 5.89 -2.46
N ASP A 146 -9.33 5.24 -1.98
CA ASP A 146 -8.91 5.32 -0.57
C ASP A 146 -10.04 4.97 0.42
N ASP A 147 -10.82 3.91 0.12
CA ASP A 147 -12.06 3.51 0.81
C ASP A 147 -13.24 4.52 0.74
N PHE A 148 -13.11 5.64 0.03
CA PHE A 148 -14.22 6.58 -0.20
C PHE A 148 -14.93 6.28 -1.52
N ASP A 149 -16.27 6.26 -1.50
CA ASP A 149 -17.05 6.12 -2.72
C ASP A 149 -17.10 7.42 -3.54
N ALA A 150 -17.42 7.30 -4.83
CA ALA A 150 -17.58 8.44 -5.73
C ALA A 150 -18.77 9.37 -5.37
N SER A 151 -19.73 8.92 -4.57
CA SER A 151 -20.88 9.73 -4.14
C SER A 151 -20.54 10.69 -2.99
N ASN A 152 -19.54 10.37 -2.18
CA ASN A 152 -19.15 11.15 -1.01
C ASN A 152 -18.23 12.35 -1.35
N ILE A 153 -17.98 12.61 -2.63
CA ILE A 153 -17.20 13.78 -3.09
C ILE A 153 -17.91 15.10 -2.73
N SER A 154 -19.24 15.07 -2.59
CA SER A 154 -20.05 16.26 -2.30
C SER A 154 -19.92 16.82 -0.87
N ASN A 155 -19.32 16.08 0.06
CA ASN A 155 -19.31 16.43 1.48
C ASN A 155 -17.91 16.77 2.05
N LEU A 156 -16.83 16.67 1.27
CA LEU A 156 -15.46 16.73 1.81
C LEU A 156 -14.71 18.05 1.64
N ASP A 157 -15.30 19.05 0.97
CA ASP A 157 -14.66 20.37 0.77
C ASP A 157 -14.90 21.36 1.92
N LEU A 158 -15.54 20.95 3.02
CA LEU A 158 -15.91 21.86 4.12
C LEU A 158 -15.22 21.60 5.47
N GLU A 159 -14.42 20.54 5.64
CA GLU A 159 -13.76 20.26 6.93
C GLU A 159 -12.23 20.23 6.80
N ALA A 160 -11.67 21.32 6.28
CA ALA A 160 -10.23 21.56 6.28
C ALA A 160 -9.75 22.47 7.42
N ASP A 161 -10.63 22.95 8.31
CA ASP A 161 -10.25 23.79 9.45
C ASP A 161 -10.97 23.33 10.73
N GLY A 162 -10.27 22.60 11.59
CA GLY A 162 -10.79 22.22 12.91
C GLY A 162 -10.22 20.96 13.54
N LEU A 163 -8.89 20.79 13.54
CA LEU A 163 -8.27 19.94 14.56
C LEU A 163 -8.23 20.76 15.86
N ASP A 164 -9.35 20.78 16.57
CA ASP A 164 -9.38 21.09 18.00
C ASP A 164 -9.28 19.72 18.69
N ASP A 165 -8.04 19.27 18.90
CA ASP A 165 -7.74 18.09 19.71
C ASP A 165 -8.07 18.44 21.18
N GLU A 166 -9.34 18.34 21.55
CA GLU A 166 -9.75 18.33 22.95
C GLU A 166 -9.35 16.96 23.52
N TYR A 167 -8.18 16.92 24.14
CA TYR A 167 -7.70 15.78 24.90
C TYR A 167 -8.66 15.52 26.07
N ASP A 168 -9.51 14.50 25.94
CA ASP A 168 -10.29 13.93 27.04
C ASP A 168 -9.33 13.12 27.93
N GLU A 169 -8.71 13.84 28.86
CA GLU A 169 -8.00 13.30 30.01
C GLU A 169 -9.05 13.06 31.10
N ASN A 170 -9.45 11.81 31.35
CA ASN A 170 -9.88 11.28 32.66
C ASN A 170 -10.31 9.81 32.60
N GLY A 171 -9.79 9.00 33.54
CA GLY A 171 -10.50 7.82 34.05
C GLY A 171 -9.66 6.55 34.23
N ASP A 172 -8.89 6.51 35.32
CA ASP A 172 -8.62 5.38 36.22
C ASP A 172 -7.92 4.10 35.69
N GLU A 173 -6.77 3.76 36.28
CA GLU A 173 -6.70 2.69 37.31
C GLU A 173 -5.28 2.60 37.93
N ASP A 174 -5.24 2.95 39.21
CA ASP A 174 -4.51 2.36 40.34
C ASP A 174 -2.97 2.28 40.41
N GLU A 175 -2.52 2.83 41.54
CA GLU A 175 -1.23 2.77 42.22
C GLU A 175 -0.79 1.32 42.49
N GLU A 176 0.51 1.04 42.45
CA GLU A 176 1.26 0.60 43.64
C GLU A 176 2.76 0.81 43.41
N GLU A 177 3.41 1.30 44.47
CA GLU A 177 4.85 1.55 44.62
C GLU A 177 5.63 0.23 44.71
N ASP A 178 6.89 0.21 44.26
CA ASP A 178 7.99 -0.40 45.02
C ASP A 178 9.37 -0.14 44.38
N GLU A 179 10.37 -0.15 45.25
CA GLU A 179 11.58 0.67 45.27
C GLU A 179 12.78 0.19 44.40
N GLU A 180 13.72 1.13 44.33
CA GLU A 180 15.07 1.22 43.73
C GLU A 180 15.97 -0.03 43.65
N SER A 181 16.82 -0.07 42.61
CA SER A 181 18.28 -0.12 42.79
C SER A 181 19.03 0.12 41.47
N ASP A 182 19.97 1.08 41.51
CA ASP A 182 21.27 1.20 40.85
C ASP A 182 21.55 0.41 39.55
N ASP A 183 21.97 1.15 38.51
CA ASP A 183 23.32 0.97 37.95
C ASP A 183 23.67 2.21 37.08
N GLU A 184 24.72 2.91 37.50
CA GLU A 184 25.45 3.88 36.70
C GLU A 184 26.17 3.14 35.56
N ASP A 185 25.95 3.53 34.32
CA ASP A 185 26.96 3.37 33.27
C ASP A 185 26.93 4.60 32.36
N ASP A 186 27.89 5.47 32.66
CA ASP A 186 28.31 6.64 31.91
C ASP A 186 29.10 6.17 30.69
N LEU A 187 28.52 6.27 29.48
CA LEU A 187 29.27 6.17 28.22
C LEU A 187 28.83 7.28 27.26
N ASP A 188 29.65 8.34 27.29
CA ASP A 188 30.10 9.19 26.20
C ASP A 188 29.60 8.84 24.78
N GLY A 189 29.19 9.89 24.07
CA GLY A 189 29.64 10.07 22.68
C GLY A 189 28.58 10.12 21.60
N GLU A 190 28.29 11.37 21.23
CA GLU A 190 27.99 11.86 19.89
C GLU A 190 26.54 11.92 19.39
N ASP A 191 26.18 13.16 19.06
CA ASP A 191 25.07 13.57 18.23
C ASP A 191 24.81 12.63 17.04
N ASP A 192 23.61 12.06 16.97
CA ASP A 192 22.98 11.86 15.67
C ASP A 192 21.49 12.22 15.73
N LYS A 193 21.20 13.42 15.22
CA LYS A 193 19.84 13.92 15.02
C LYS A 193 19.16 13.06 13.95
N ASN A 194 18.31 12.13 14.33
CA ASN A 194 17.29 11.58 13.40
C ASN A 194 16.01 11.03 14.06
N GLY A 195 15.66 11.50 15.25
CA GLY A 195 14.44 11.06 15.98
C GLY A 195 13.10 11.59 15.47
N ARG A 196 12.97 12.09 14.22
CA ARG A 196 11.68 12.54 13.66
C ARG A 196 11.06 11.59 12.64
N ASP A 197 11.80 10.56 12.22
CA ASP A 197 11.40 9.71 11.10
C ASP A 197 10.78 8.38 11.58
N ASP A 198 11.04 7.99 12.84
CA ASP A 198 10.58 6.72 13.39
C ASP A 198 9.12 6.76 13.86
N GLU A 199 8.63 7.87 14.42
CA GLU A 199 7.20 8.01 14.75
C GLU A 199 6.33 8.05 13.49
N SER A 200 6.80 8.72 12.43
CA SER A 200 6.12 8.74 11.14
C SER A 200 6.10 7.36 10.49
N GLN A 201 7.18 6.58 10.60
CA GLN A 201 7.23 5.19 10.12
C GLN A 201 6.39 4.24 10.97
N ILE A 202 6.36 4.41 12.30
CA ILE A 202 5.54 3.61 13.20
C ILE A 202 4.06 3.95 13.01
N LEU A 203 3.70 5.21 12.83
CA LEU A 203 2.35 5.63 12.46
C LEU A 203 1.98 5.12 11.06
N CYS A 204 2.93 5.08 10.13
CA CYS A 204 2.76 4.46 8.81
C CYS A 204 2.48 2.97 8.94
N LEU A 205 3.27 2.21 9.70
CA LEU A 205 3.01 0.79 9.96
C LEU A 205 1.69 0.57 10.69
N LYS A 206 1.36 1.38 11.71
CA LYS A 206 0.09 1.29 12.44
C LYS A 206 -1.10 1.59 11.52
N ARG A 207 -1.02 2.59 10.63
CA ARG A 207 -2.08 2.95 9.68
C ARG A 207 -2.17 1.99 8.50
N VAL A 208 -1.07 1.44 8.01
CA VAL A 208 -1.04 0.36 7.01
C VAL A 208 -1.61 -0.94 7.62
N VAL A 209 -1.32 -1.23 8.89
CA VAL A 209 -1.91 -2.35 9.64
C VAL A 209 -3.41 -2.10 9.91
N GLN A 210 -3.81 -0.87 10.21
CA GLN A 210 -5.21 -0.47 10.36
C GLN A 210 -5.97 -0.59 9.03
N ALA A 211 -5.36 -0.13 7.93
CA ALA A 211 -5.86 -0.28 6.57
C ALA A 211 -5.98 -1.76 6.21
N ARG A 212 -4.96 -2.60 6.52
CA ARG A 212 -5.03 -4.06 6.40
C ARG A 212 -6.19 -4.67 7.20
N LYS A 213 -6.44 -4.23 8.44
CA LYS A 213 -7.55 -4.70 9.29
C LYS A 213 -8.92 -4.28 8.73
N LYS A 214 -9.08 -3.04 8.25
CA LYS A 214 -10.29 -2.56 7.57
C LYS A 214 -10.53 -3.27 6.23
N PHE A 215 -9.47 -3.48 5.46
CA PHE A 215 -9.49 -4.17 4.17
C PHE A 215 -9.98 -5.62 4.28
N VAL A 216 -9.61 -6.33 5.35
CA VAL A 216 -10.12 -7.67 5.66
C VAL A 216 -11.59 -7.63 6.11
N SER A 217 -12.00 -6.57 6.83
CA SER A 217 -13.36 -6.46 7.38
C SER A 217 -14.42 -6.10 6.34
N ILE A 218 -14.11 -5.21 5.39
CA ILE A 218 -15.06 -4.77 4.35
C ILE A 218 -15.29 -5.88 3.31
N ARG A 219 -14.26 -6.71 3.04
CA ARG A 219 -14.33 -7.81 2.07
C ARG A 219 -15.03 -9.08 2.53
N LYS A 220 -15.37 -9.23 3.82
CA LYS A 220 -16.19 -10.37 4.25
C LYS A 220 -17.65 -10.25 3.81
N ASN A 221 -18.06 -9.11 3.25
CA ASN A 221 -19.45 -8.78 2.89
C ASN A 221 -19.70 -8.55 1.39
N ILE A 222 -18.74 -8.88 0.51
CA ILE A 222 -18.88 -8.86 -0.96
C ILE A 222 -18.31 -10.17 -1.52
#